data_AF-A0A440V1F0-F1
#
_entry.id   AF-A0A440V1F0-F1
#
_cell.length_a   1.000
_cell.length_b   1.000
_cell.length_c   1.000
_cell.angle_alpha   90.00
_cell.angle_beta   90.00
_cell.angle_gamma   90.00
#
_symmetry.space_group_name_H-M   'P 1'
#
loop_
_entity.id
_entity.type
_entity.pdbx_description
1 polymer ?
#
loop_
_entity_poly.entity_id
_entity_poly.type
_entity_poly.pdbx_seq_one_letter_code
_entity_poly.pdbx_strand_id
1 'polypeptide(L)' 'GIVTLPAGTEMVMPGDNITVDVELIVPIAMEEKLRFAIREGGRTVGAGIVVTIKE' A
#
# COMPACT_ATOMS: atom_id res chain seq x y z
N GLY A 1 -0.44 6.86 6.35
CA GLY A 1 0.65 6.80 5.37
C GLY A 1 0.20 7.46 4.10
N ILE A 2 1.12 7.72 3.19
CA ILE A 2 0.84 8.24 1.84
C ILE A 2 1.04 7.10 0.86
N VAL A 3 0.13 6.95 -0.09
CA VAL A 3 0.23 5.96 -1.18
C VAL A 3 0.45 6.72 -2.48
N THR A 4 1.53 6.40 -3.18
CA THR A 4 1.87 6.97 -4.49
C THR A 4 1.52 5.98 -5.58
N LEU A 5 0.67 6.40 -6.51
CA LEU A 5 0.28 5.60 -7.66
C LEU A 5 1.35 5.65 -8.76
N PRO A 6 1.43 4.63 -9.63
CA PRO A 6 2.29 4.67 -10.81
C PRO A 6 2.04 5.92 -11.67
N ALA A 7 3.09 6.43 -12.32
CA ALA A 7 2.97 7.57 -13.20
C ALA A 7 1.91 7.32 -14.29
N GLY A 8 1.00 8.28 -14.47
CA GLY A 8 -0.12 8.17 -15.42
C GLY A 8 -1.35 7.42 -14.87
N THR A 9 -1.30 6.88 -13.66
CA THR A 9 -2.47 6.31 -12.98
C THR A 9 -3.15 7.36 -12.11
N GLU A 10 -4.31 7.85 -12.56
CA GLU A 10 -5.10 8.85 -11.81
C GLU A 10 -5.98 8.22 -10.73
N MET A 11 -6.46 6.99 -10.95
CA MET A 11 -7.38 6.31 -10.06
C MET A 11 -7.18 4.79 -10.11
N VAL A 12 -7.53 4.13 -9.02
CA VAL A 12 -7.52 2.67 -8.86
C VAL A 12 -8.93 2.22 -8.56
N MET A 13 -9.44 1.23 -9.29
CA MET A 13 -10.81 0.76 -9.14
C MET A 13 -10.87 -0.44 -8.20
N PRO A 14 -12.03 -0.68 -7.53
CA PRO A 14 -12.22 -1.90 -6.75
C PRO A 14 -12.05 -3.16 -7.61
N GLY A 15 -11.14 -4.04 -7.19
CA GLY A 15 -10.79 -5.27 -7.90
C GLY A 15 -9.48 -5.22 -8.68
N ASP A 16 -8.89 -4.03 -8.85
CA ASP A 16 -7.60 -3.88 -9.50
C ASP A 16 -6.45 -4.40 -8.62
N ASN A 17 -5.47 -5.03 -9.28
CA ASN A 17 -4.21 -5.40 -8.67
C ASN A 17 -3.11 -4.49 -9.22
N ILE A 18 -2.47 -3.74 -8.32
CA ILE A 18 -1.43 -2.77 -8.69
C ILE A 18 -0.25 -2.84 -7.72
N THR A 19 0.89 -2.34 -8.17
CA THR A 19 2.05 -2.05 -7.31
C THR A 19 2.07 -0.56 -7.01
N VAL A 20 2.25 -0.21 -5.73
CA VAL A 20 2.28 1.17 -5.25
C VAL A 20 3.46 1.37 -4.32
N ASP A 21 3.97 2.59 -4.28
CA ASP A 21 4.92 3.01 -3.25
C ASP A 21 4.15 3.57 -2.06
N VAL A 22 4.54 3.17 -0.84
CA VAL A 22 3.84 3.55 0.40
C VAL A 22 4.83 4.16 1.38
N GLU A 23 4.53 5.36 1.86
CA GLU A 23 5.27 6.04 2.91
C GLU A 23 4.51 5.95 4.24
N LEU A 24 5.16 5.40 5.26
CA LEU A 24 4.57 5.30 6.60
C LEU A 24 4.82 6.58 7.40
N ILE A 25 3.82 7.00 8.19
CA ILE A 25 3.93 8.19 9.05
C ILE A 25 4.95 7.98 10.17
N VAL A 26 5.05 6.73 10.63
CA VAL A 26 6.00 6.31 11.66
C VAL A 26 6.72 5.04 11.20
N PRO A 27 7.98 4.84 11.59
CA PRO A 27 8.70 3.61 11.30
C PRO A 27 7.98 2.40 11.91
N ILE A 28 7.87 1.33 11.14
CA ILE A 28 7.33 0.05 11.58
C ILE A 28 8.32 -1.04 11.16
N ALA A 29 8.63 -1.95 12.08
CA ALA A 29 9.42 -3.13 11.76
C ALA A 29 8.67 -3.97 10.72
N MET A 30 9.32 -4.23 9.58
CA MET A 30 8.73 -4.99 8.48
C MET A 30 9.79 -5.78 7.73
N GLU A 31 9.33 -6.79 6.99
CA GLU A 31 10.13 -7.61 6.10
C GLU A 31 9.41 -7.78 4.76
N GLU A 32 10.15 -8.11 3.71
CA GLU A 32 9.56 -8.50 2.44
C GLU A 32 8.62 -9.71 2.63
N LYS A 33 7.58 -9.78 1.81
CA LYS A 33 6.50 -10.78 1.86
C LYS A 33 5.56 -10.67 3.06
N LEU A 34 5.78 -9.72 3.97
CA LEU A 34 4.81 -9.40 5.02
C LEU A 34 3.48 -8.96 4.39
N ARG A 35 2.38 -9.56 4.85
CA ARG A 35 1.01 -9.21 4.42
C ARG A 35 0.45 -8.10 5.28
N PHE A 36 -0.32 -7.21 4.68
CA PHE A 36 -0.99 -6.12 5.38
C PHE A 36 -2.37 -5.81 4.78
N ALA A 37 -3.17 -5.05 5.52
CA ALA A 37 -4.46 -4.54 5.09
C ALA A 37 -4.46 -3.02 5.09
N ILE A 38 -5.13 -2.41 4.10
CA ILE A 38 -5.36 -0.98 4.01
C ILE A 38 -6.77 -0.71 4.54
N ARG A 39 -6.89 0.23 5.48
CA ARG A 39 -8.15 0.55 6.14
C ARG A 39 -8.44 2.04 6.10
N GLU A 40 -9.69 2.38 5.80
CA GLU A 40 -10.21 3.74 5.80
C GLU A 40 -11.58 3.75 6.48
N GLY A 41 -11.84 4.72 7.36
CA GLY A 41 -13.12 4.81 8.09
C GLY A 41 -13.48 3.53 8.87
N GLY A 42 -12.49 2.76 9.32
CA GLY A 42 -12.69 1.49 10.02
C GLY A 42 -12.96 0.27 9.13
N ARG A 43 -13.08 0.42 7.80
CA ARG A 43 -13.32 -0.67 6.85
C ARG A 43 -12.04 -1.06 6.13
N THR A 44 -11.90 -2.33 5.77
CA THR A 44 -10.81 -2.80 4.90
C THR A 44 -11.15 -2.47 3.45
N VAL A 45 -10.27 -1.73 2.78
CA VAL A 45 -10.45 -1.27 1.40
C VAL A 45 -9.43 -1.87 0.44
N GLY A 46 -8.37 -2.49 0.97
CA GLY A 46 -7.37 -3.19 0.18
C GLY A 46 -6.55 -4.16 1.04
N ALA A 47 -5.86 -5.07 0.37
CA ALA A 47 -4.90 -5.98 0.98
C ALA A 47 -3.63 -6.00 0.13
N GLY A 48 -2.48 -6.15 0.78
CA GLY A 48 -1.19 -6.06 0.11
C GLY A 48 -0.15 -7.00 0.70
N ILE A 49 0.97 -7.09 -0.02
CA ILE A 49 2.17 -7.78 0.39
C ILE A 49 3.36 -6.85 0.15
N VAL A 50 4.29 -6.76 1.11
CA VAL A 50 5.50 -5.95 0.96
C VAL A 50 6.39 -6.61 -0.09
N VAL A 51 6.70 -5.90 -1.17
CA VAL A 51 7.56 -6.40 -2.26
C VAL A 51 9.00 -5.96 -2.05
N THR A 52 9.23 -4.72 -1.61
CA THR A 52 10.55 -4.14 -1.39
C THR A 52 10.44 -3.05 -0.32
N ILE A 53 11.46 -2.92 0.54
CA ILE A 53 11.55 -1.88 1.57
C ILE A 53 12.48 -0.78 1.06
N LYS A 54 12.05 0.47 1.14
CA LYS A 54 12.79 1.68 0.75
C LYS A 54 12.91 2.60 1.97
N GLU A 55 14.07 3.24 2.14
CA GLU A 55 14.34 4.23 3.19
C GLU A 55 14.23 5.66 2.67
#